data_AF-K7KLY6-F1
#
_entry.id   AF-K7KLY6-F1
#
_cell.length_a   1.000
_cell.length_b   1.000
_cell.length_c   1.000
_cell.angle_alpha   90.00
_cell.angle_beta   90.00
_cell.angle_gamma   90.00
#
_symmetry.space_group_name_H-M   'P 1'
#
loop_
_entity.id
_entity.type
_entity.pdbx_description
1 polymer ?
#
loop_
_entity_poly.entity_id
_entity_poly.type
_entity_poly.pdbx_seq_one_letter_code
_entity_poly.pdbx_strand_id
1 'polypeptide(L)'
;MGLIKVVKELWRAFFFLCSPQFWRMALLWTFSILYSYYQLFKPLIHEKCSLFSHKLVSYPRCSPFTTTFKPVCVITGATSGLGLAAAYQLSKEGYFVVLVGRSQQLLSETITKIKDWNEDAHLEAFQVDLSSIESVVKFKMSLQQWLLDSDLHCSIQILINNAGILATSPRVTAEGYDQMIGTNYIGAFALTKLLLPLLESSPVSSKIVNVSSFTHRAVTDVQVDEGTVSGKRFFRSIQYPCAHIYEYSKLCLILFSYELHRQLCLMGKSHQIFVTNPGSVPQLPSSPKFPNTPFVAPLRKATSFKGSISTPAFN
;
A
#
# COMPACT_ATOMS: atom_id res chain seq x y z
N MET A 1 6.03 -24.84 33.65
CA MET A 1 6.36 -24.53 32.23
C MET A 1 5.98 -23.11 31.80
N GLY A 2 4.89 -22.51 32.30
CA GLY A 2 4.46 -21.15 31.91
C GLY A 2 5.32 -19.99 32.42
N LEU A 3 5.78 -20.01 33.69
CA LEU A 3 6.51 -18.89 34.30
C LEU A 3 7.87 -18.62 33.64
N ILE A 4 8.64 -19.67 33.35
CA ILE A 4 9.94 -19.55 32.65
C ILE A 4 9.76 -18.95 31.24
N LYS A 5 8.67 -19.31 30.55
CA LYS A 5 8.33 -18.75 29.24
C LYS A 5 8.00 -17.26 29.35
N VAL A 6 7.18 -16.88 30.34
CA VAL A 6 6.83 -15.47 30.60
C VAL A 6 8.08 -14.64 30.95
N VAL A 7 8.94 -15.13 31.83
CA VAL A 7 10.19 -14.45 32.20
C VAL A 7 11.11 -14.28 30.99
N LYS A 8 11.20 -15.30 30.12
CA LYS A 8 12.00 -15.24 28.88
C LYS A 8 11.43 -14.24 27.87
N GLU A 9 10.11 -14.18 27.72
CA GLU A 9 9.46 -13.18 26.86
C GLU A 9 9.60 -11.76 27.42
N LEU A 10 9.48 -11.57 28.73
CA LEU A 10 9.73 -10.28 29.39
C LEU A 10 11.17 -9.81 29.21
N TRP A 11 12.15 -10.72 29.36
CA TRP A 11 13.55 -10.41 29.11
C TRP A 11 13.81 -10.04 27.64
N ARG A 12 13.18 -10.74 26.69
CA ARG A 12 13.25 -10.40 25.26
C ARG A 12 12.64 -9.03 24.97
N ALA A 13 11.49 -8.73 25.57
CA ALA A 13 10.84 -7.43 25.44
C ALA A 13 11.71 -6.30 26.03
N PHE A 14 12.31 -6.53 27.20
CA PHE A 14 13.24 -5.58 27.82
C PHE A 14 14.47 -5.33 26.94
N PHE A 15 15.13 -6.39 26.45
CA PHE A 15 16.24 -6.24 25.52
C PHE A 15 15.85 -5.52 24.22
N PHE A 16 14.63 -5.76 23.72
CA PHE A 16 14.12 -5.04 22.55
C PHE A 16 13.95 -3.54 22.86
N LEU A 17 13.37 -3.18 24.01
CA LEU A 17 13.24 -1.78 24.45
C LEU A 17 14.59 -1.07 24.62
N CYS A 18 15.61 -1.80 25.08
CA CYS A 18 16.97 -1.28 25.19
C CYS A 18 17.74 -1.30 23.86
N SER A 19 17.18 -1.84 22.78
CA SER A 19 17.88 -1.98 21.51
C SER A 19 17.95 -0.64 20.75
N PRO A 20 19.04 -0.39 20.00
CA PRO A 20 19.13 0.76 19.11
C PRO A 20 17.98 0.82 18.08
N GLN A 21 17.42 -0.32 17.71
CA GLN A 21 16.30 -0.41 16.76
C GLN A 21 15.01 0.16 17.34
N PHE A 22 14.71 -0.17 18.61
CA PHE A 22 13.55 0.40 19.29
C PHE A 22 13.67 1.91 19.39
N TRP A 23 14.84 2.43 19.79
CA TRP A 23 15.05 3.88 19.86
C TRP A 23 15.03 4.56 18.50
N ARG A 24 15.53 3.90 17.44
CA ARG A 24 15.38 4.37 16.05
C ARG A 24 13.90 4.48 15.68
N MET A 25 13.09 3.46 15.96
CA MET A 25 11.64 3.51 15.74
C MET A 25 10.99 4.57 16.62
N ALA A 26 11.23 4.57 17.93
CA ALA A 26 10.58 5.45 18.89
C ALA A 26 10.95 6.93 18.69
N LEU A 27 12.17 7.25 18.25
CA LEU A 27 12.59 8.63 18.02
C LEU A 27 12.44 9.04 16.56
N LEU A 28 13.10 8.37 15.61
CA LEU A 28 13.10 8.84 14.23
C LEU A 28 11.72 8.76 13.59
N TRP A 29 10.93 7.72 13.90
CA TRP A 29 9.59 7.61 13.33
C TRP A 29 8.65 8.63 13.96
N THR A 30 8.73 8.88 15.27
CA THR A 30 7.91 9.91 15.92
C THR A 30 8.29 11.30 15.43
N PHE A 31 9.57 11.63 15.29
CA PHE A 31 10.00 12.88 14.67
C PHE A 31 9.54 12.99 13.21
N SER A 32 9.63 11.92 12.42
CA SER A 32 9.15 11.92 11.03
C SER A 32 7.63 12.09 10.93
N ILE A 33 6.87 11.49 11.87
CA ILE A 33 5.43 11.70 12.02
C ILE A 33 5.13 13.14 12.39
N LEU A 34 5.75 13.66 13.45
CA LEU A 34 5.57 15.03 13.93
C LEU A 34 5.92 16.05 12.85
N TYR A 35 7.01 15.83 12.13
CA TYR A 35 7.40 16.65 10.98
C TYR A 35 6.37 16.57 9.84
N SER A 36 5.81 15.39 9.57
CA SER A 36 4.75 15.23 8.56
C SER A 36 3.47 15.96 8.95
N TYR A 37 3.07 15.89 10.23
CA TYR A 37 1.96 16.67 10.76
C TYR A 37 2.26 18.16 10.72
N TYR A 38 3.46 18.59 11.13
CA TYR A 38 3.87 19.98 11.04
C TYR A 38 3.78 20.49 9.61
N GLN A 39 4.28 19.75 8.61
CA GLN A 39 4.16 20.16 7.20
C GLN A 39 2.71 20.22 6.71
N LEU A 40 1.83 19.34 7.23
CA LEU A 40 0.40 19.38 6.92
C LEU A 40 -0.29 20.60 7.57
N PHE A 41 0.09 20.97 8.79
CA PHE A 41 -0.52 22.07 9.56
C PHE A 41 0.17 23.42 9.36
N LYS A 42 1.39 23.47 8.82
CA LYS A 42 2.15 24.70 8.55
C LYS A 42 1.36 25.70 7.68
N PRO A 43 0.67 25.29 6.59
CA PRO A 43 -0.21 26.19 5.85
C PRO A 43 -1.37 26.72 6.70
N LEU A 44 -1.89 25.89 7.61
CA LEU A 44 -3.01 26.17 8.50
C LEU A 44 -2.66 27.16 9.63
N ILE A 45 -1.38 27.21 10.03
CA ILE A 45 -0.86 28.08 11.09
C ILE A 45 -0.31 29.39 10.51
N HIS A 46 0.22 29.37 9.29
CA HIS A 46 0.92 30.52 8.70
C HIS A 46 0.00 31.46 7.88
N GLU A 47 -1.19 31.01 7.46
CA GLU A 47 -2.24 31.91 6.95
C GLU A 47 -3.14 32.40 8.10
N LYS A 48 -2.89 33.63 8.56
CA LYS A 48 -3.87 34.40 9.33
C LYS A 48 -5.15 34.57 8.49
N CYS A 49 -6.28 34.13 9.04
CA CYS A 49 -7.63 34.64 8.77
C CYS A 49 -8.07 34.79 7.29
N SER A 50 -8.44 33.68 6.64
CA SER A 50 -9.62 33.66 5.73
C SER A 50 -10.23 32.27 5.50
N LEU A 51 -9.59 31.18 5.94
CA LEU A 51 -9.95 29.81 5.56
C LEU A 51 -11.07 29.13 6.38
N PHE A 52 -11.71 29.80 7.35
CA PHE A 52 -12.97 29.29 7.94
C PHE A 52 -14.21 29.60 7.08
N SER A 53 -14.02 29.99 5.82
CA SER A 53 -15.00 29.78 4.75
C SER A 53 -14.52 28.70 3.77
N HIS A 54 -13.97 27.59 4.28
CA HIS A 54 -14.06 26.36 3.50
C HIS A 54 -15.54 25.93 3.49
N LYS A 55 -16.28 26.41 2.47
CA LYS A 55 -17.23 25.53 1.77
C LYS A 55 -16.59 24.16 1.79
N LEU A 56 -17.27 23.15 2.34
CA LEU A 56 -16.92 21.76 2.09
C LEU A 56 -16.65 21.69 0.59
N VAL A 57 -15.37 21.66 0.21
CA VAL A 57 -14.99 21.45 -1.17
C VAL A 57 -15.37 20.01 -1.37
N SER A 58 -16.61 19.81 -1.79
CA SER A 58 -17.04 18.61 -2.46
C SER A 58 -16.04 18.46 -3.60
N TYR A 59 -15.01 17.64 -3.37
CA TYR A 59 -14.21 17.10 -4.45
C TYR A 59 -15.24 16.62 -5.47
N PRO A 60 -15.15 17.06 -6.74
CA PRO A 60 -16.12 16.65 -7.74
C PRO A 60 -16.21 15.13 -7.63
N ARG A 61 -17.39 14.66 -7.23
CA ARG A 61 -17.70 13.24 -7.21
C ARG A 61 -17.35 12.82 -8.64
N CYS A 62 -16.46 11.84 -8.81
CA CYS A 62 -16.22 11.28 -10.14
C CYS A 62 -17.61 11.09 -10.73
N SER A 63 -17.85 11.66 -11.92
CA SER A 63 -19.06 11.37 -12.66
C SER A 63 -19.20 9.85 -12.64
N PRO A 64 -20.38 9.29 -12.30
CA PRO A 64 -20.57 7.86 -12.34
C PRO A 64 -20.00 7.37 -13.66
N PHE A 65 -19.12 6.36 -13.59
CA PHE A 65 -18.50 5.83 -14.79
C PHE A 65 -19.62 5.53 -15.77
N THR A 66 -19.72 6.30 -16.85
CA THR A 66 -20.56 5.99 -18.01
C THR A 66 -19.82 4.95 -18.85
N THR A 67 -19.31 3.91 -18.19
CA THR A 67 -18.73 2.74 -18.85
C THR A 67 -19.83 1.71 -18.97
N THR A 68 -19.90 1.08 -20.14
CA THR A 68 -20.80 -0.05 -20.42
C THR A 68 -20.49 -1.30 -19.60
N PHE A 69 -19.41 -1.27 -18.82
CA PHE A 69 -18.92 -2.37 -17.98
C PHE A 69 -18.57 -1.89 -16.57
N LYS A 70 -18.58 -2.81 -15.60
CA LYS A 70 -18.22 -2.55 -14.21
C LYS A 70 -16.70 -2.49 -14.05
N PRO A 71 -16.12 -1.41 -13.51
CA PRO A 71 -14.67 -1.30 -13.38
C PRO A 71 -14.13 -2.20 -12.27
N VAL A 72 -12.94 -2.77 -12.48
CA VAL A 72 -12.28 -3.71 -11.56
C VAL A 72 -11.16 -3.02 -10.79
N CYS A 73 -11.10 -3.24 -9.48
CA CYS A 73 -10.00 -2.82 -8.63
C CYS A 73 -9.37 -4.02 -7.91
N VAL A 74 -8.05 -4.15 -7.98
CA VAL A 74 -7.28 -5.15 -7.23
C VAL A 74 -6.60 -4.49 -6.04
N ILE A 75 -6.80 -5.04 -4.83
CA ILE A 75 -6.23 -4.48 -3.59
C ILE A 75 -5.46 -5.58 -2.85
N THR A 76 -4.16 -5.36 -2.64
CA THR A 76 -3.35 -6.27 -1.82
C THR A 76 -3.39 -5.92 -0.34
N GLY A 77 -3.33 -6.93 0.52
CA GLY A 77 -3.44 -6.73 1.97
C GLY A 77 -4.82 -6.21 2.38
N ALA A 78 -5.87 -6.66 1.68
CA ALA A 78 -7.23 -6.16 1.85
C ALA A 78 -7.92 -6.60 3.16
N THR A 79 -7.32 -7.52 3.91
CA THR A 79 -7.97 -8.15 5.07
C THR A 79 -8.00 -7.31 6.35
N SER A 80 -7.30 -6.16 6.37
CA SER A 80 -7.25 -5.31 7.57
C SER A 80 -6.85 -3.86 7.24
N GLY A 81 -6.96 -2.99 8.24
CA GLY A 81 -6.45 -1.62 8.19
C GLY A 81 -6.90 -0.82 6.97
N LEU A 82 -5.95 -0.19 6.29
CA LEU A 82 -6.18 0.66 5.12
C LEU A 82 -6.71 -0.12 3.92
N GLY A 83 -6.26 -1.36 3.73
CA GLY A 83 -6.72 -2.21 2.62
C GLY A 83 -8.21 -2.52 2.73
N LEU A 84 -8.67 -2.89 3.94
CA LEU A 84 -10.08 -3.13 4.23
C LEU A 84 -10.93 -1.86 4.01
N ALA A 85 -10.46 -0.71 4.53
CA ALA A 85 -11.17 0.56 4.37
C ALA A 85 -11.25 1.00 2.90
N ALA A 86 -10.17 0.81 2.13
CA ALA A 86 -10.15 1.08 0.70
C ALA A 86 -11.10 0.16 -0.07
N ALA A 87 -11.11 -1.14 0.25
CA ALA A 87 -12.00 -2.12 -0.36
C ALA A 87 -13.48 -1.76 -0.14
N TYR A 88 -13.84 -1.39 1.08
CA TYR A 88 -15.19 -0.95 1.39
C TYR A 88 -15.57 0.34 0.64
N GLN A 89 -14.69 1.35 0.62
CA GLN A 89 -15.02 2.59 -0.08
C GLN A 89 -15.15 2.37 -1.58
N LEU A 90 -14.28 1.58 -2.20
CA LEU A 90 -14.32 1.32 -3.63
C LEU A 90 -15.54 0.48 -4.03
N SER A 91 -16.00 -0.44 -3.18
CA SER A 91 -17.24 -1.17 -3.45
C SER A 91 -18.45 -0.22 -3.48
N LYS A 92 -18.47 0.85 -2.65
CA LYS A 92 -19.51 1.89 -2.69
C LYS A 92 -19.44 2.78 -3.91
N GLU A 93 -18.26 2.95 -4.50
CA GLU A 93 -18.07 3.69 -5.76
C GLU A 93 -18.42 2.81 -6.99
N GLY A 94 -18.92 1.58 -6.79
CA GLY A 94 -19.41 0.70 -7.85
C GLY A 94 -18.33 -0.18 -8.50
N TYR A 95 -17.13 -0.25 -7.93
CA TYR A 95 -16.09 -1.16 -8.42
C TYR A 95 -16.40 -2.61 -8.06
N PHE A 96 -16.00 -3.52 -8.94
CA PHE A 96 -15.75 -4.91 -8.54
C PHE A 96 -14.40 -4.97 -7.83
N VAL A 97 -14.41 -5.28 -6.54
CA VAL A 97 -13.20 -5.27 -5.72
C VAL A 97 -12.64 -6.68 -5.56
N VAL A 98 -11.45 -6.88 -6.12
CA VAL A 98 -10.65 -8.09 -5.97
C VAL A 98 -9.76 -7.96 -4.74
N LEU A 99 -10.09 -8.72 -3.70
CA LEU A 99 -9.43 -8.77 -2.41
C LEU A 99 -8.26 -9.76 -2.48
N VAL A 100 -7.05 -9.27 -2.31
CA VAL A 100 -5.84 -10.10 -2.33
C VAL A 100 -5.21 -10.16 -0.94
N GLY A 101 -4.97 -11.37 -0.45
CA GLY A 101 -4.39 -11.61 0.88
C GLY A 101 -3.88 -13.02 1.07
N ARG A 102 -3.08 -13.25 2.11
CA ARG A 102 -2.41 -14.55 2.33
C ARG A 102 -3.26 -15.63 3.00
N SER A 103 -4.33 -15.22 3.69
CA SER A 103 -5.17 -16.12 4.50
C SER A 103 -6.58 -16.16 3.91
N GLN A 104 -6.98 -17.33 3.42
CA GLN A 104 -8.31 -17.55 2.88
C GLN A 104 -9.40 -17.25 3.91
N GLN A 105 -9.19 -17.65 5.17
CA GLN A 105 -10.11 -17.38 6.26
C GLN A 105 -10.33 -15.87 6.48
N LEU A 106 -9.24 -15.09 6.58
CA LEU A 106 -9.36 -13.64 6.77
C LEU A 106 -9.98 -12.96 5.55
N LEU A 107 -9.76 -13.49 4.35
CA LEU A 107 -10.42 -13.01 3.13
C LEU A 107 -11.93 -13.27 3.16
N SER A 108 -12.37 -14.47 3.55
CA SER A 108 -13.80 -14.77 3.69
C SER A 108 -14.47 -13.89 4.76
N GLU A 109 -13.82 -13.71 5.91
CA GLU A 109 -14.30 -12.81 6.96
C GLU A 109 -14.40 -11.36 6.45
N THR A 110 -13.46 -10.94 5.61
CA THR A 110 -13.47 -9.61 4.98
C THR A 110 -14.62 -9.44 3.99
N ILE A 111 -14.91 -10.45 3.17
CA ILE A 111 -16.07 -10.44 2.27
C ILE A 111 -17.35 -10.27 3.07
N THR A 112 -17.58 -11.10 4.09
CA THR A 112 -18.76 -11.01 4.95
C THR A 112 -18.89 -9.62 5.55
N LYS A 113 -17.80 -9.11 6.13
CA LYS A 113 -17.78 -7.80 6.77
C LYS A 113 -18.10 -6.65 5.82
N ILE A 114 -17.58 -6.68 4.58
CA ILE A 114 -17.89 -5.65 3.58
C ILE A 114 -19.33 -5.77 3.12
N LYS A 115 -19.86 -6.99 2.92
CA LYS A 115 -21.26 -7.22 2.54
C LYS A 115 -22.24 -6.78 3.63
N ASP A 116 -21.91 -6.96 4.90
CA ASP A 116 -22.70 -6.44 6.01
C ASP A 116 -22.81 -4.90 5.99
N TRP A 117 -21.80 -4.21 5.45
CA TRP A 117 -21.78 -2.75 5.34
C TRP A 117 -22.26 -2.21 3.99
N ASN A 118 -22.28 -3.04 2.96
CA ASN A 118 -22.69 -2.74 1.59
C ASN A 118 -23.17 -4.04 0.93
N GLU A 119 -24.47 -4.30 0.99
CA GLU A 119 -25.09 -5.55 0.50
C GLU A 119 -24.86 -5.75 -1.00
N ASP A 120 -24.84 -4.66 -1.77
CA ASP A 120 -24.61 -4.64 -3.22
C ASP A 120 -23.12 -4.75 -3.61
N ALA A 121 -22.22 -4.99 -2.65
CA ALA A 121 -20.79 -5.08 -2.93
C ALA A 121 -20.44 -6.30 -3.79
N HIS A 122 -19.78 -6.04 -4.92
CA HIS A 122 -19.19 -7.06 -5.78
C HIS A 122 -17.75 -7.30 -5.40
N LEU A 123 -17.49 -8.48 -4.81
CA LEU A 123 -16.21 -8.84 -4.21
C LEU A 123 -15.79 -10.22 -4.70
N GLU A 124 -14.50 -10.37 -4.99
CA GLU A 124 -13.86 -11.65 -5.27
C GLU A 124 -12.58 -11.73 -4.44
N ALA A 125 -12.22 -12.91 -3.92
CA ALA A 125 -11.04 -13.07 -3.08
C ALA A 125 -10.05 -14.06 -3.67
N PHE A 126 -8.78 -13.65 -3.72
CA PHE A 126 -7.69 -14.52 -4.12
C PHE A 126 -6.67 -14.65 -2.99
N GLN A 127 -6.37 -15.90 -2.64
CA GLN A 127 -5.28 -16.21 -1.74
C GLN A 127 -3.95 -16.06 -2.47
N VAL A 128 -3.14 -15.09 -2.05
CA VAL A 128 -1.84 -14.81 -2.66
C VAL A 128 -0.82 -14.49 -1.58
N ASP A 129 0.32 -15.16 -1.64
CA ASP A 129 1.50 -14.81 -0.87
C ASP A 129 2.44 -13.96 -1.72
N LEU A 130 2.46 -12.65 -1.45
CA LEU A 130 3.33 -11.71 -2.16
C LEU A 130 4.82 -11.92 -1.89
N SER A 131 5.19 -12.74 -0.91
CA SER A 131 6.59 -13.14 -0.72
C SER A 131 7.04 -14.25 -1.66
N SER A 132 6.14 -14.81 -2.49
CA SER A 132 6.43 -15.86 -3.47
C SER A 132 6.08 -15.41 -4.89
N ILE A 133 7.06 -15.39 -5.78
CA ILE A 133 6.86 -15.03 -7.20
C ILE A 133 5.96 -16.04 -7.90
N GLU A 134 6.10 -17.33 -7.58
CA GLU A 134 5.22 -18.37 -8.08
C GLU A 134 3.75 -18.12 -7.71
N SER A 135 3.49 -17.70 -6.45
CA SER A 135 2.14 -17.35 -6.01
C SER A 135 1.58 -16.15 -6.79
N VAL A 136 2.38 -15.13 -7.07
CA VAL A 136 1.97 -13.96 -7.86
C VAL A 136 1.69 -14.33 -9.32
N VAL A 137 2.49 -15.22 -9.93
CA VAL A 137 2.26 -15.70 -11.29
C VAL A 137 0.95 -16.50 -11.37
N LYS A 138 0.71 -17.42 -10.42
CA LYS A 138 -0.55 -18.16 -10.32
C LYS A 138 -1.73 -17.22 -10.19
N PHE A 139 -1.63 -16.21 -9.33
CA PHE A 139 -2.67 -15.20 -9.17
C PHE A 139 -2.98 -14.48 -10.49
N LYS A 140 -1.97 -14.05 -11.25
CA LYS A 140 -2.18 -13.40 -12.55
C LYS A 140 -2.99 -14.31 -13.50
N MET A 141 -2.68 -15.60 -13.55
CA MET A 141 -3.42 -16.56 -14.40
C MET A 141 -4.86 -16.73 -13.92
N SER A 142 -5.06 -16.95 -12.61
CA SER A 142 -6.40 -17.10 -12.02
C SER A 142 -7.26 -15.85 -12.19
N LEU A 143 -6.68 -14.65 -12.04
CA LEU A 143 -7.38 -13.39 -12.25
C LEU A 143 -7.81 -13.22 -13.71
N GLN A 144 -6.93 -13.54 -14.66
CA GLN A 144 -7.29 -13.48 -16.09
C GLN A 144 -8.41 -14.44 -16.44
N GLN A 145 -8.34 -15.67 -15.93
CA GLN A 145 -9.40 -16.66 -16.15
C GLN A 145 -10.72 -16.19 -15.56
N TRP A 146 -10.71 -15.72 -14.30
CA TRP A 146 -11.91 -15.23 -13.64
C TRP A 146 -12.53 -14.01 -14.35
N LEU A 147 -11.71 -13.09 -14.88
CA LEU A 147 -12.21 -11.96 -15.66
C LEU A 147 -12.96 -12.42 -16.92
N LEU A 148 -12.46 -13.47 -17.59
CA LEU A 148 -13.11 -14.07 -18.76
C LEU A 148 -14.42 -14.78 -18.37
N ASP A 149 -14.41 -15.53 -17.28
CA ASP A 149 -15.57 -16.33 -16.84
C ASP A 149 -16.71 -15.46 -16.28
N SER A 150 -16.40 -14.25 -15.80
CA SER A 150 -17.36 -13.36 -15.13
C SER A 150 -18.03 -12.34 -16.06
N ASP A 151 -17.88 -12.48 -17.39
CA ASP A 151 -18.36 -11.51 -18.40
C ASP A 151 -17.89 -10.06 -18.11
N LEU A 152 -16.75 -9.90 -17.44
CA LEU A 152 -16.15 -8.61 -17.13
C LEU A 152 -15.21 -8.19 -18.26
N HIS A 153 -14.97 -6.88 -18.38
CA HIS A 153 -13.94 -6.40 -19.29
C HIS A 153 -12.57 -6.95 -18.86
N CYS A 154 -11.76 -7.42 -19.82
CA CYS A 154 -10.43 -7.99 -19.60
C CYS A 154 -9.36 -6.94 -19.25
N SER A 155 -9.66 -6.05 -18.30
CA SER A 155 -8.77 -4.96 -17.87
C SER A 155 -8.98 -4.62 -16.40
N ILE A 156 -7.99 -3.98 -15.79
CA ILE A 156 -8.05 -3.48 -14.41
C ILE A 156 -7.98 -1.96 -14.44
N GLN A 157 -8.85 -1.28 -13.69
CA GLN A 157 -8.83 0.19 -13.60
C GLN A 157 -7.96 0.67 -12.45
N ILE A 158 -7.88 -0.09 -11.35
CA ILE A 158 -7.08 0.31 -10.18
C ILE A 158 -6.32 -0.88 -9.61
N LEU A 159 -5.01 -0.75 -9.44
CA LEU A 159 -4.18 -1.64 -8.64
C LEU A 159 -3.71 -0.89 -7.38
N ILE A 160 -4.01 -1.43 -6.20
CA ILE A 160 -3.54 -0.90 -4.92
C ILE A 160 -2.55 -1.89 -4.29
N ASN A 161 -1.26 -1.55 -4.37
CA ASN A 161 -0.20 -2.23 -3.65
C ASN A 161 -0.15 -1.72 -2.20
N ASN A 162 -1.03 -2.28 -1.35
CA ASN A 162 -1.15 -1.92 0.06
C ASN A 162 -0.49 -2.92 1.02
N ALA A 163 -0.35 -4.18 0.62
CA ALA A 163 0.25 -5.20 1.49
C ALA A 163 1.64 -4.80 1.99
N GLY A 164 1.87 -5.00 3.28
CA GLY A 164 3.18 -4.85 3.88
C GLY A 164 3.23 -5.43 5.29
N ILE A 165 4.41 -5.90 5.69
CA ILE A 165 4.70 -6.47 6.99
C ILE A 165 5.85 -5.72 7.67
N LEU A 166 5.86 -5.76 9.00
CA LEU A 166 6.99 -5.41 9.84
C LEU A 166 7.37 -6.67 10.63
N ALA A 167 8.30 -7.46 10.09
CA ALA A 167 8.79 -8.66 10.75
C ALA A 167 9.84 -8.29 11.82
N THR A 168 9.75 -8.89 13.01
CA THR A 168 10.71 -8.67 14.11
C THR A 168 11.85 -9.69 14.15
N SER A 169 11.80 -10.69 13.26
CA SER A 169 12.77 -11.78 13.16
C SER A 169 13.09 -12.08 11.68
N PRO A 170 14.32 -12.50 11.35
CA PRO A 170 14.69 -12.81 9.97
C PRO A 170 13.93 -14.03 9.47
N ARG A 171 13.41 -13.93 8.25
CA ARG A 171 12.77 -15.03 7.52
C ARG A 171 13.16 -14.90 6.04
N VAL A 172 13.32 -16.03 5.39
CA VAL A 172 13.78 -16.10 3.99
C VAL A 172 12.61 -16.55 3.12
N THR A 173 12.41 -15.91 1.97
CA THR A 173 11.44 -16.36 0.95
C THR A 173 11.97 -17.57 0.18
N ALA A 174 11.12 -18.20 -0.64
CA ALA A 174 11.54 -19.33 -1.47
C ALA A 174 12.69 -18.95 -2.43
N GLU A 175 12.72 -17.70 -2.88
CA GLU A 175 13.71 -17.11 -3.79
C GLU A 175 14.98 -16.64 -3.07
N GLY A 176 15.07 -16.82 -1.75
CA GLY A 176 16.25 -16.43 -0.97
C GLY A 176 16.29 -14.95 -0.58
N TYR A 177 15.17 -14.24 -0.64
CA TYR A 177 15.06 -12.84 -0.22
C TYR A 177 14.70 -12.72 1.26
N ASP A 178 15.00 -11.58 1.87
CA ASP A 178 14.39 -11.23 3.15
C ASP A 178 12.87 -11.12 3.00
N GLN A 179 12.10 -11.73 3.91
CA GLN A 179 10.64 -11.78 3.78
C GLN A 179 10.00 -10.38 3.76
N MET A 180 10.53 -9.43 4.53
CA MET A 180 9.98 -8.08 4.58
C MET A 180 10.22 -7.35 3.25
N ILE A 181 11.42 -7.47 2.69
CA ILE A 181 11.74 -6.97 1.35
C ILE A 181 10.91 -7.67 0.27
N GLY A 182 10.82 -9.00 0.36
CA GLY A 182 10.03 -9.86 -0.50
C GLY A 182 8.58 -9.41 -0.57
N THR A 183 7.90 -9.28 0.57
CA THR A 183 6.49 -8.86 0.62
C THR A 183 6.29 -7.38 0.29
N ASN A 184 7.05 -6.47 0.91
CA ASN A 184 6.76 -5.03 0.87
C ASN A 184 7.15 -4.37 -0.45
N TYR A 185 8.15 -4.93 -1.14
CA TYR A 185 8.73 -4.33 -2.33
C TYR A 185 8.72 -5.29 -3.52
N ILE A 186 9.44 -6.42 -3.44
CA ILE A 186 9.63 -7.32 -4.60
C ILE A 186 8.30 -7.88 -5.10
N GLY A 187 7.41 -8.29 -4.19
CA GLY A 187 6.07 -8.79 -4.52
C GLY A 187 5.20 -7.72 -5.19
N ALA A 188 5.20 -6.50 -4.66
CA ALA A 188 4.49 -5.37 -5.26
C ALA A 188 5.04 -5.01 -6.65
N PHE A 189 6.37 -5.01 -6.82
CA PHE A 189 7.04 -4.82 -8.10
C PHE A 189 6.62 -5.90 -9.11
N ALA A 190 6.76 -7.17 -8.73
CA ALA A 190 6.45 -8.32 -9.58
C ALA A 190 4.97 -8.32 -9.99
N LEU A 191 4.07 -8.11 -9.02
CA LEU A 191 2.63 -8.03 -9.27
C LEU A 191 2.31 -6.91 -10.26
N THR A 192 2.87 -5.72 -10.04
CA THR A 192 2.65 -4.56 -10.93
C THR A 192 3.12 -4.85 -12.34
N LYS A 193 4.30 -5.45 -12.51
CA LYS A 193 4.83 -5.83 -13.83
C LYS A 193 3.95 -6.88 -14.52
N LEU A 194 3.48 -7.89 -13.79
CA LEU A 194 2.64 -8.96 -14.32
C LEU A 194 1.24 -8.51 -14.71
N LEU A 195 0.66 -7.56 -13.95
CA LEU A 195 -0.66 -6.99 -14.23
C LEU A 195 -0.62 -5.78 -15.17
N LEU A 196 0.57 -5.30 -15.55
CA LEU A 196 0.72 -4.13 -16.42
C LEU A 196 -0.06 -4.27 -17.74
N PRO A 197 -0.04 -5.43 -18.45
CA PRO A 197 -0.83 -5.59 -19.67
C PRO A 197 -2.35 -5.42 -19.45
N LEU A 198 -2.88 -5.82 -18.28
CA LEU A 198 -4.30 -5.65 -17.94
C LEU A 198 -4.65 -4.20 -17.56
N LEU A 199 -3.68 -3.45 -17.03
CA LEU A 199 -3.83 -2.02 -16.74
C LEU A 199 -3.76 -1.20 -18.03
N GLU A 200 -2.93 -1.63 -18.98
CA GLU A 200 -2.75 -1.00 -20.29
C GLU A 200 -3.91 -1.28 -21.25
N SER A 201 -4.55 -2.45 -21.16
CA SER A 201 -5.72 -2.81 -21.97
C SER A 201 -7.00 -2.08 -21.55
N SER A 202 -6.95 -1.25 -20.51
CA SER A 202 -8.13 -0.54 -20.03
C SER A 202 -8.56 0.54 -21.03
N PRO A 203 -9.87 0.62 -21.36
CA PRO A 203 -10.39 1.66 -22.25
C PRO A 203 -10.46 3.04 -21.59
N VAL A 204 -10.21 3.11 -20.27
CA VAL A 204 -10.15 4.32 -19.47
C VAL A 204 -8.80 4.37 -18.75
N SER A 205 -8.39 5.55 -18.30
CA SER A 205 -7.12 5.66 -17.58
C SER A 205 -7.13 4.81 -16.31
N SER A 206 -6.17 3.89 -16.21
CA SER A 206 -5.94 3.06 -15.03
C SER A 206 -4.99 3.72 -14.03
N LYS A 207 -4.98 3.21 -12.79
CA LYS A 207 -4.22 3.79 -11.68
C LYS A 207 -3.49 2.72 -10.89
N ILE A 208 -2.25 3.00 -10.53
CA ILE A 208 -1.43 2.19 -9.63
C ILE A 208 -1.17 3.01 -8.38
N VAL A 209 -1.61 2.50 -7.24
CA VAL A 209 -1.47 3.14 -5.93
C VAL A 209 -0.48 2.31 -5.11
N ASN A 210 0.70 2.85 -4.86
CA ASN A 210 1.71 2.20 -4.02
C ASN A 210 1.66 2.80 -2.61
N VAL A 211 1.23 2.03 -1.62
CA VAL A 211 1.11 2.52 -0.23
C VAL A 211 2.45 2.42 0.48
N SER A 212 3.14 3.55 0.59
CA SER A 212 4.38 3.66 1.37
C SER A 212 4.14 4.03 2.84
N SER A 213 5.20 4.46 3.53
CA SER A 213 5.20 4.88 4.93
C SER A 213 6.17 6.03 5.11
N PHE A 214 5.94 6.96 6.05
CA PHE A 214 6.84 8.10 6.35
C PHE A 214 8.24 7.64 6.78
N THR A 215 8.38 6.37 7.20
CA THR A 215 9.62 5.75 7.65
C THR A 215 10.70 5.77 6.58
N HIS A 216 10.35 5.84 5.28
CA HIS A 216 11.33 5.99 4.20
C HIS A 216 12.27 7.20 4.39
N ARG A 217 11.82 8.26 5.08
CA ARG A 217 12.63 9.47 5.35
C ARG A 217 13.75 9.25 6.36
N ALA A 218 13.69 8.16 7.13
CA ALA A 218 14.71 7.81 8.12
C ALA A 218 15.87 7.00 7.50
N VAL A 219 15.84 6.72 6.19
CA VAL A 219 16.96 6.10 5.48
C VAL A 219 18.05 7.13 5.27
N THR A 220 19.21 6.91 5.87
CA THR A 220 20.37 7.82 5.79
C THR A 220 21.43 7.35 4.80
N ASP A 221 21.49 6.05 4.51
CA ASP A 221 22.43 5.46 3.56
C ASP A 221 21.68 4.53 2.59
N VAL A 222 21.75 4.83 1.30
CA VAL A 222 21.07 4.09 0.23
C VAL A 222 22.12 3.35 -0.57
N GLN A 223 22.34 2.08 -0.24
CA GLN A 223 23.20 1.20 -1.03
C GLN A 223 22.34 0.38 -2.00
N VAL A 224 22.55 0.59 -3.30
CA VAL A 224 21.80 -0.10 -4.37
C VAL A 224 22.62 -1.27 -4.90
N ASP A 225 23.03 -2.17 -4.01
CA ASP A 225 23.64 -3.45 -4.39
C ASP A 225 22.62 -4.59 -4.30
N GLU A 226 22.86 -5.68 -5.05
CA GLU A 226 21.96 -6.85 -5.07
C GLU A 226 21.71 -7.40 -3.67
N GLY A 227 22.73 -7.43 -2.81
CA GLY A 227 22.63 -7.93 -1.44
C GLY A 227 21.72 -7.07 -0.56
N THR A 228 21.70 -5.76 -0.76
CA THR A 228 20.83 -4.83 -0.03
C THR A 228 19.41 -4.84 -0.59
N VAL A 229 19.24 -4.85 -1.91
CA VAL A 229 17.92 -4.90 -2.58
C VAL A 229 17.21 -6.24 -2.36
N SER A 230 17.95 -7.34 -2.24
CA SER A 230 17.41 -8.67 -1.88
C SER A 230 17.21 -8.86 -0.37
N GLY A 231 17.75 -7.96 0.44
CA GLY A 231 17.82 -8.08 1.89
C GLY A 231 18.81 -9.13 2.42
N LYS A 232 19.53 -9.84 1.53
CA LYS A 232 20.51 -10.87 1.90
C LYS A 232 21.63 -10.34 2.80
N ARG A 233 22.00 -9.07 2.62
CA ARG A 233 23.03 -8.39 3.45
C ARG A 233 22.64 -8.35 4.92
N PHE A 234 21.34 -8.21 5.23
CA PHE A 234 20.86 -8.06 6.61
C PHE A 234 20.89 -9.37 7.41
N PHE A 235 21.00 -10.53 6.75
CA PHE A 235 21.23 -11.81 7.43
C PHE A 235 22.62 -11.92 8.05
N ARG A 236 23.59 -11.11 7.62
CA ARG A 236 24.96 -11.10 8.17
C ARG A 236 25.06 -10.34 9.49
N SER A 237 24.02 -9.62 9.90
CA SER A 237 24.02 -8.85 11.14
C SER A 237 23.75 -9.73 12.35
N ILE A 238 24.47 -9.47 13.46
CA ILE A 238 24.30 -10.18 14.75
C ILE A 238 22.85 -10.05 15.25
N GLN A 239 22.20 -8.92 15.00
CA GLN A 239 20.80 -8.66 15.29
C GLN A 239 20.07 -8.25 14.01
N TYR A 240 18.90 -8.83 13.78
CA TYR A 240 18.07 -8.53 12.61
C TYR A 240 17.58 -7.09 12.61
N PRO A 241 17.99 -6.23 11.66
CA PRO A 241 17.70 -4.80 11.67
C PRO A 241 16.30 -4.47 11.13
N CYS A 242 15.24 -4.91 11.81
CA CYS A 242 13.88 -4.87 11.29
C CYS A 242 13.40 -3.47 10.89
N ALA A 243 13.71 -2.45 11.70
CA ALA A 243 13.33 -1.07 11.42
C ALA A 243 14.00 -0.57 10.13
N HIS A 244 15.29 -0.82 9.97
CA HIS A 244 16.06 -0.40 8.79
C HIS A 244 15.57 -1.08 7.52
N ILE A 245 15.29 -2.38 7.58
CA ILE A 245 14.76 -3.16 6.45
C ILE A 245 13.38 -2.63 6.06
N TYR A 246 12.53 -2.30 7.03
CA TYR A 246 11.22 -1.73 6.77
C TYR A 246 11.32 -0.37 6.07
N GLU A 247 12.10 0.54 6.64
CA GLU A 247 12.39 1.86 6.08
C GLU A 247 12.91 1.75 4.64
N TYR A 248 13.89 0.87 4.42
CA TYR A 248 14.47 0.61 3.10
C TYR A 248 13.45 0.02 2.12
N SER A 249 12.64 -0.96 2.53
CA SER A 249 11.59 -1.56 1.69
C SER A 249 10.59 -0.51 1.20
N LYS A 250 10.23 0.45 2.05
CA LYS A 250 9.29 1.53 1.74
C LYS A 250 9.93 2.62 0.89
N LEU A 251 11.23 2.86 1.02
CA LEU A 251 12.00 3.69 0.09
C LEU A 251 12.05 3.05 -1.30
N CYS A 252 12.38 1.77 -1.42
CA CYS A 252 12.41 1.06 -2.70
C CYS A 252 11.07 1.13 -3.43
N LEU A 253 9.95 1.01 -2.71
CA LEU A 253 8.61 1.14 -3.28
C LEU A 253 8.33 2.55 -3.84
N ILE A 254 8.86 3.60 -3.18
CA ILE A 254 8.77 4.98 -3.68
C ILE A 254 9.62 5.15 -4.94
N LEU A 255 10.89 4.71 -4.91
CA LEU A 255 11.79 4.79 -6.05
C LEU A 255 11.21 4.03 -7.26
N PHE A 256 10.63 2.85 -7.03
CA PHE A 256 9.91 2.12 -8.06
C PHE A 256 8.72 2.89 -8.61
N SER A 257 7.98 3.61 -7.78
CA SER A 257 6.85 4.43 -8.25
C SER A 257 7.32 5.52 -9.22
N TYR A 258 8.42 6.20 -8.90
CA TYR A 258 9.03 7.21 -9.78
C TYR A 258 9.57 6.60 -11.07
N GLU A 259 10.30 5.50 -10.99
CA GLU A 259 10.86 4.83 -12.16
C GLU A 259 9.75 4.27 -13.06
N LEU A 260 8.72 3.66 -12.49
CA LEU A 260 7.56 3.18 -13.24
C LEU A 260 6.88 4.34 -13.98
N HIS A 261 6.66 5.46 -13.32
CA HIS A 261 6.10 6.64 -13.96
C HIS A 261 7.00 7.15 -15.10
N ARG A 262 8.31 7.24 -14.88
CA ARG A 262 9.28 7.65 -15.92
C ARG A 262 9.22 6.73 -17.13
N GLN A 263 9.19 5.42 -16.93
CA GLN A 263 9.10 4.43 -17.99
C GLN A 263 7.78 4.52 -18.76
N LEU A 264 6.66 4.70 -18.07
CA LEU A 264 5.34 4.89 -18.70
C LEU A 264 5.30 6.18 -19.54
N CYS A 265 5.95 7.25 -19.08
CA CYS A 265 6.11 8.48 -19.86
C CYS A 265 6.93 8.27 -21.14
N LEU A 266 8.05 7.54 -21.05
CA LEU A 266 8.87 7.22 -22.21
C LEU A 266 8.13 6.35 -23.25
N MET A 267 7.22 5.49 -22.80
CA MET A 267 6.36 4.68 -23.66
C MET A 267 5.17 5.45 -24.26
N GLY A 268 5.02 6.74 -23.95
CA GLY A 268 3.87 7.55 -24.37
C GLY A 268 2.55 7.21 -23.64
N LYS A 269 2.60 6.39 -22.59
CA LYS A 269 1.44 5.88 -21.83
C LYS A 269 1.10 6.71 -20.58
N SER A 270 1.76 7.86 -20.38
CA SER A 270 1.60 8.72 -19.19
C SER A 270 0.15 9.17 -18.93
N HIS A 271 -0.66 9.28 -19.98
CA HIS A 271 -2.07 9.68 -19.89
C HIS A 271 -3.00 8.50 -19.58
N GLN A 272 -2.52 7.26 -19.74
CA GLN A 272 -3.29 6.04 -19.53
C GLN A 272 -3.09 5.45 -18.14
N ILE A 273 -1.89 5.54 -17.56
CA ILE A 273 -1.60 4.93 -16.26
C ILE A 273 -1.03 5.96 -15.28
N PHE A 274 -1.77 6.22 -14.20
CA PHE A 274 -1.32 7.11 -13.14
C PHE A 274 -0.72 6.33 -11.97
N VAL A 275 0.52 6.64 -11.63
CA VAL A 275 1.19 6.07 -10.45
C VAL A 275 1.15 7.08 -9.32
N THR A 276 0.62 6.70 -8.16
CA THR A 276 0.55 7.58 -6.99
C THR A 276 1.00 6.88 -5.72
N ASN A 277 1.47 7.68 -4.78
CA ASN A 277 1.85 7.25 -3.46
C ASN A 277 1.23 8.22 -2.45
N PRO A 278 0.09 7.87 -1.82
CA PRO A 278 -0.69 8.81 -1.03
C PRO A 278 0.00 9.28 0.26
N GLY A 279 1.25 8.86 0.51
CA GLY A 279 1.97 9.13 1.75
C GLY A 279 1.53 8.19 2.88
N SER A 280 1.98 8.47 4.10
CA SER A 280 1.62 7.64 5.25
C SER A 280 0.21 7.95 5.73
N VAL A 281 -0.59 6.90 5.90
CA VAL A 281 -1.90 6.98 6.56
C VAL A 281 -1.81 6.16 7.86
N PRO A 282 -2.23 6.70 9.01
CA PRO A 282 -2.28 5.93 10.26
C PRO A 282 -3.10 4.66 10.08
N GLN A 283 -2.59 3.51 10.57
CA GLN A 283 -3.39 2.29 10.60
C GLN A 283 -4.57 2.50 11.55
N LEU A 284 -5.79 2.34 11.05
CA LEU A 284 -6.99 2.37 11.88
C LEU A 284 -7.00 1.17 12.83
N PRO A 285 -7.29 1.37 14.13
CA PRO A 285 -7.51 0.25 15.05
C PRO A 285 -8.73 -0.55 14.59
N SER A 286 -8.66 -1.87 14.76
CA SER A 286 -9.73 -2.83 14.48
C SER A 286 -10.91 -2.64 15.45
N SER A 287 -11.65 -1.55 15.32
CA SER A 287 -12.83 -1.22 16.13
C SER A 287 -14.02 -0.84 15.24
N PRO A 288 -15.27 -1.11 15.66
CA PRO A 288 -16.44 -1.24 14.78
C PRO A 288 -17.15 0.08 14.47
N LYS A 289 -16.49 1.23 14.65
CA LYS A 289 -17.14 2.53 14.43
C LYS A 289 -16.27 3.37 13.51
N PHE A 290 -16.70 3.49 12.26
CA PHE A 290 -16.28 4.58 11.38
C PHE A 290 -17.23 5.76 11.64
N PRO A 291 -16.93 6.70 12.55
CA PRO A 291 -17.57 8.00 12.47
C PRO A 291 -17.14 8.62 11.14
N ASN A 292 -18.10 9.23 10.43
CA ASN A 292 -17.88 10.06 9.24
C ASN A 292 -16.78 11.10 9.51
N THR A 293 -15.51 10.72 9.33
CA THR A 293 -14.35 11.54 9.65
C THR A 293 -13.59 11.89 8.37
N PRO A 294 -12.95 13.07 8.30
CA PRO A 294 -12.47 13.64 7.02
C PRO A 294 -11.17 13.01 6.50
N PHE A 295 -10.76 11.85 7.01
CA PHE A 295 -9.43 11.28 6.80
C PHE A 295 -9.24 10.49 5.48
N VAL A 296 -10.28 10.44 4.62
CA VAL A 296 -10.23 9.83 3.28
C VAL A 296 -9.69 10.81 2.21
N ALA A 297 -9.28 12.03 2.59
CA ALA A 297 -8.78 13.04 1.65
C ALA A 297 -7.62 12.56 0.73
N PRO A 298 -6.66 11.72 1.16
CA PRO A 298 -5.59 11.22 0.28
C PRO A 298 -6.09 10.21 -0.77
N LEU A 299 -7.08 9.38 -0.44
CA LEU A 299 -7.70 8.43 -1.37
C LEU A 299 -8.69 9.14 -2.33
N ARG A 300 -9.36 10.22 -1.87
CA ARG A 300 -10.19 11.09 -2.72
C ARG A 300 -9.35 11.96 -3.68
N LYS A 301 -8.11 12.30 -3.33
CA LYS A 301 -7.18 12.94 -4.29
C LYS A 301 -6.79 12.00 -5.43
N ALA A 302 -6.73 10.70 -5.20
CA ALA A 302 -6.44 9.73 -6.25
C ALA A 302 -7.56 9.62 -7.30
N THR A 303 -8.79 10.05 -7.00
CA THR A 303 -9.92 10.07 -7.95
C THR A 303 -10.08 11.40 -8.69
N SER A 304 -9.46 12.49 -8.23
CA SER A 304 -9.61 13.84 -8.81
C SER A 304 -8.69 14.08 -10.01
N PHE A 305 -9.27 14.15 -11.21
CA PHE A 305 -8.63 14.63 -12.44
C PHE A 305 -8.32 16.14 -12.34
N LYS A 306 -7.05 16.47 -12.11
CA LYS A 306 -6.29 17.68 -12.52
C LYS A 306 -5.23 17.96 -11.46
N GLY A 307 -3.97 17.84 -11.85
CA GLY A 307 -2.82 18.16 -11.01
C GLY A 307 -1.55 17.61 -11.64
N SER A 308 -0.97 18.40 -12.54
CA SER A 308 0.41 18.26 -12.97
C SER A 308 1.32 18.04 -11.77
N ILE A 309 2.28 17.12 -11.90
CA ILE A 309 3.39 17.02 -10.98
C ILE A 309 4.14 18.34 -11.07
N SER A 310 4.03 19.19 -10.05
CA SER A 310 4.95 20.30 -9.84
C SER A 310 6.30 19.70 -9.48
N THR A 311 7.22 19.70 -10.43
CA THR A 311 8.65 19.55 -10.19
C THR A 311 9.10 20.67 -9.23
N PRO A 312 9.77 20.37 -8.10
CA PRO A 312 10.63 21.37 -7.51
C PRO A 312 11.83 21.51 -8.44
N ALA A 313 11.91 22.65 -9.14
CA ALA A 313 13.12 23.04 -9.83
C ALA A 313 14.23 23.18 -8.78
N PHE A 314 15.25 22.33 -8.89
CA PHE A 314 16.54 22.61 -8.28
C PHE A 314 17.24 23.61 -9.20
N ASN A 315 17.30 24.86 -8.75
CA ASN A 315 18.42 25.76 -9.05
C ASN A 315 19.33 25.78 -7.83
#